data_AF-A0A7Y3K880-F1
#
_entry.id   AF-A0A7Y3K880-F1
#
_cell.length_a   1.000
_cell.length_b   1.000
_cell.length_c   1.000
_cell.angle_alpha   90.00
_cell.angle_beta   90.00
_cell.angle_gamma   90.00
#
_symmetry.space_group_name_H-M   'P 1'
#
loop_
_entity.id
_entity.type
_entity.pdbx_description
1 polymer ?
#
loop_
_entity_poly.entity_id
_entity_poly.type
_entity_poly.pdbx_seq_one_letter_code
_entity_poly.pdbx_strand_id
1 'polypeptide(L)'
;MKTRPKMHAARAAKRRLTVLTVTLPPAPPKANARRVQQVRQSLGMSQAVFAAVLNVSIKLVQGWEQGLRRCGQGELRMLELMEKHPALFQNLVKTSGPRR
;
A
#
# COMPACT_ATOMS: atom_id res chain seq x y z
N MET A 1 45.68 -20.90 -16.49
CA MET A 1 44.79 -21.42 -15.43
C MET A 1 44.65 -20.39 -14.32
N LYS A 2 43.51 -19.69 -14.20
CA LYS A 2 43.17 -18.86 -13.03
C LYS A 2 41.80 -19.32 -12.54
N THR A 3 41.77 -19.84 -11.32
CA THR A 3 40.65 -20.50 -10.66
C THR A 3 39.48 -19.54 -10.43
N ARG A 4 38.29 -19.91 -10.92
CA ARG A 4 37.03 -19.21 -10.62
C ARG A 4 36.67 -19.46 -9.14
N PRO A 5 36.33 -18.44 -8.35
CA PRO A 5 35.86 -18.68 -6.99
C PRO A 5 34.46 -19.32 -7.06
N LYS A 6 34.29 -20.44 -6.35
CA LYS A 6 32.98 -21.09 -6.19
C LYS A 6 32.08 -20.15 -5.38
N MET A 7 31.11 -19.53 -6.04
CA MET A 7 29.97 -18.93 -5.35
C MET A 7 29.18 -20.06 -4.68
N HIS A 8 29.42 -20.30 -3.40
CA HIS A 8 28.50 -21.05 -2.58
C HIS A 8 27.25 -20.20 -2.41
N ALA A 9 26.24 -20.44 -3.26
CA ALA A 9 24.89 -19.98 -3.00
C ALA A 9 24.45 -20.63 -1.69
N ALA A 10 24.63 -19.91 -0.58
CA ALA A 10 24.09 -20.29 0.70
C ALA A 10 22.56 -20.27 0.53
N ARG A 11 21.99 -21.46 0.30
CA ARG A 11 20.56 -21.67 0.30
C ARG A 11 20.11 -21.51 1.76
N ALA A 12 19.92 -20.26 2.18
CA ALA A 12 19.37 -19.96 3.48
C ALA A 12 18.01 -20.66 3.56
N ALA A 13 17.92 -21.69 4.40
CA ALA A 13 16.65 -22.31 4.72
C ALA A 13 15.68 -21.17 5.12
N LYS A 14 14.52 -21.07 4.46
CA LYS A 14 13.51 -20.04 4.73
C LYS A 14 13.03 -20.19 6.18
N ARG A 15 13.73 -19.55 7.12
CA ARG A 15 13.33 -19.48 8.52
C ARG A 15 12.06 -18.64 8.62
N ARG A 16 11.12 -19.08 9.46
CA ARG A 16 9.89 -18.32 9.74
C ARG A 16 10.27 -16.96 10.31
N LEU A 17 9.78 -15.88 9.70
CA LEU A 17 9.90 -14.55 10.26
C LEU A 17 8.93 -14.42 11.43
N THR A 18 9.45 -14.03 12.59
CA THR A 18 8.69 -13.68 13.80
C THR A 18 9.07 -12.26 14.22
N VAL A 19 8.23 -11.61 15.04
CA VAL A 19 8.49 -10.26 15.56
C VAL A 19 9.85 -10.17 16.30
N LEU A 20 10.33 -11.27 16.89
CA LEU A 20 11.62 -11.34 17.58
C LEU A 20 12.83 -11.44 16.63
N THR A 21 12.59 -11.74 15.35
CA THR A 21 13.65 -12.04 14.37
C THR A 21 13.77 -11.00 13.27
N VAL A 22 12.93 -9.96 13.29
CA VAL A 22 12.91 -8.91 12.26
C VAL A 22 12.80 -7.53 12.88
N THR A 23 13.45 -6.56 12.24
CA THR A 23 13.24 -5.14 12.54
C THR A 23 12.25 -4.58 11.52
N LEU A 24 11.18 -3.95 12.00
CA LEU A 24 10.15 -3.33 11.16
C LEU A 24 10.31 -1.81 11.14
N PRO A 25 9.89 -1.13 10.07
CA PRO A 25 9.78 0.32 10.08
C PRO A 25 8.80 0.79 11.16
N PRO A 26 8.93 2.05 11.65
CA PRO A 26 8.01 2.59 12.64
C PRO A 26 6.55 2.53 12.16
N ALA A 27 5.63 2.63 13.12
CA ALA A 27 4.22 2.71 12.82
C ALA A 27 3.94 3.94 11.93
N PRO A 28 3.08 3.83 10.90
CA PRO A 28 2.74 4.96 10.07
C PRO A 28 2.07 6.07 10.88
N PRO A 29 2.23 7.34 10.49
CA PRO A 29 1.53 8.44 11.16
C PRO A 29 0.02 8.28 11.01
N LYS A 30 -0.73 8.77 12.00
CA LYS A 30 -2.20 8.83 11.93
C LYS A 30 -2.61 9.63 10.69
N ALA A 31 -3.65 9.18 10.00
CA ALA A 31 -4.24 9.91 8.88
C ALA A 31 -5.36 10.81 9.38
N ASN A 32 -5.32 12.08 8.98
CA ASN A 32 -6.48 12.96 9.05
C ASN A 32 -7.26 12.89 7.71
N ALA A 33 -8.46 13.45 7.70
CA ALA A 33 -9.34 13.50 6.53
C ALA A 33 -8.63 14.00 5.26
N ARG A 34 -7.88 15.10 5.40
CA ARG A 34 -7.14 15.72 4.30
C ARG A 34 -6.09 14.77 3.70
N ARG A 35 -5.34 14.04 4.53
CA ARG A 35 -4.31 13.10 4.05
C ARG A 35 -4.94 12.00 3.20
N VAL A 36 -6.03 11.39 3.65
CA VAL A 36 -6.72 10.33 2.90
C VAL A 36 -7.17 10.86 1.53
N GLN A 37 -7.78 12.04 1.51
CA GLN A 37 -8.21 12.70 0.28
C GLN A 37 -7.03 12.99 -0.66
N GLN A 38 -5.92 13.48 -0.13
CA GLN A 38 -4.70 13.79 -0.91
C GLN A 38 -4.09 12.54 -1.54
N VAL A 39 -3.99 11.43 -0.81
CA VAL A 39 -3.49 10.15 -1.34
C VAL A 39 -4.38 9.64 -2.47
N ARG A 40 -5.70 9.69 -2.29
CA ARG A 40 -6.62 9.29 -3.36
C ARG A 40 -6.47 10.18 -4.60
N GLN A 41 -6.40 11.49 -4.41
CA GLN A 41 -6.30 12.45 -5.51
C GLN A 41 -4.97 12.35 -6.25
N SER A 42 -3.86 12.11 -5.55
CA SER A 42 -2.54 11.93 -6.19
C SER A 42 -2.50 10.68 -7.09
N LEU A 43 -3.34 9.68 -6.81
CA LEU A 43 -3.53 8.50 -7.65
C LEU A 43 -4.53 8.71 -8.81
N GLY A 44 -5.18 9.87 -8.90
CA GLY A 44 -6.19 10.16 -9.93
C GLY A 44 -7.49 9.34 -9.78
N MET A 45 -7.79 8.84 -8.57
CA MET A 45 -8.91 7.94 -8.34
C MET A 45 -10.15 8.67 -7.81
N SER A 46 -11.33 8.27 -8.29
CA SER A 46 -12.60 8.62 -7.64
C SER A 46 -12.72 7.89 -6.29
N GLN A 47 -13.60 8.36 -5.39
CA GLN A 47 -13.84 7.67 -4.11
C GLN A 47 -14.26 6.20 -4.31
N ALA A 48 -15.07 5.91 -5.34
CA ALA A 48 -15.51 4.57 -5.66
C ALA A 48 -14.36 3.67 -6.13
N VAL A 49 -13.51 4.16 -7.04
CA VAL A 49 -12.34 3.41 -7.52
C VAL A 49 -11.37 3.15 -6.36
N PHE A 50 -11.10 4.18 -5.54
CA PHE A 50 -10.22 4.06 -4.39
C PHE A 50 -10.73 3.05 -3.36
N ALA A 51 -12.04 3.06 -3.07
CA ALA A 51 -12.68 2.08 -2.20
C ALA A 51 -12.53 0.66 -2.74
N ALA A 52 -12.75 0.46 -4.05
CA ALA A 52 -12.57 -0.84 -4.70
C ALA A 52 -11.11 -1.32 -4.65
N VAL A 53 -10.14 -0.44 -4.89
CA VAL A 53 -8.70 -0.75 -4.80
C VAL A 53 -8.31 -1.17 -3.38
N LEU A 54 -8.84 -0.52 -2.36
CA LEU A 54 -8.62 -0.87 -0.95
C LEU A 54 -9.47 -2.04 -0.47
N ASN A 55 -10.37 -2.59 -1.30
CA ASN A 55 -11.35 -3.60 -0.93
C ASN A 55 -12.19 -3.21 0.31
N VAL A 56 -12.70 -1.98 0.32
CA VAL A 56 -13.59 -1.46 1.37
C VAL A 56 -14.84 -0.80 0.78
N SER A 57 -15.84 -0.52 1.63
CA SER A 57 -17.02 0.22 1.20
C SER A 57 -16.71 1.68 0.88
N ILE A 58 -17.41 2.25 -0.11
CA ILE A 58 -17.31 3.69 -0.41
C ILE A 58 -17.68 4.58 0.78
N LYS A 59 -18.64 4.14 1.61
CA LYS A 59 -19.07 4.83 2.83
C LYS A 59 -17.93 4.92 3.87
N LEU A 60 -17.04 3.93 3.89
CA LEU A 60 -15.87 3.97 4.75
C LEU A 60 -14.86 5.03 4.28
N VAL A 61 -14.57 5.08 2.98
CA VAL A 61 -13.72 6.13 2.38
C VAL A 61 -14.29 7.52 2.62
N GLN A 62 -15.58 7.72 2.39
CA GLN A 62 -16.26 8.98 2.68
C GLN A 62 -16.15 9.36 4.16
N GLY A 63 -16.37 8.39 5.06
CA GLY A 63 -16.22 8.60 6.50
C GLY A 63 -14.79 9.03 6.88
N TRP A 64 -13.76 8.46 6.25
CA TRP A 64 -12.38 8.88 6.45
C TRP A 64 -12.12 10.30 5.92
N GLU A 65 -12.52 10.59 4.68
CA GLU A 65 -12.30 11.90 4.04
C GLU A 65 -13.11 13.04 4.64
N GLN A 66 -14.19 12.74 5.37
CA GLN A 66 -14.97 13.72 6.14
C GLN A 66 -14.53 13.81 7.61
N GLY A 67 -13.62 12.94 8.06
CA GLY A 67 -13.17 12.88 9.46
C GLY A 67 -14.19 12.26 10.42
N LEU A 68 -15.29 11.69 9.90
CA LEU A 68 -16.31 10.97 10.68
C LEU A 68 -15.82 9.61 11.18
N ARG A 69 -14.80 9.05 10.51
CA ARG A 69 -14.16 7.78 10.87
C ARG A 69 -12.64 7.93 10.85
N ARG A 70 -11.96 7.16 11.68
CA ARG A 70 -10.50 7.01 11.67
C ARG A 70 -10.10 5.77 10.87
N CYS A 71 -8.98 5.84 10.16
CA CYS A 71 -8.35 4.65 9.57
C CYS A 71 -7.84 3.72 10.68
N GLY A 72 -7.99 2.41 10.47
CA GLY A 72 -7.36 1.41 11.34
C GLY A 72 -5.86 1.27 11.05
N GLN A 73 -5.16 0.46 11.84
CA GLN A 73 -3.70 0.36 11.76
C GLN A 73 -3.22 -0.20 10.41
N GLY A 74 -3.95 -1.16 9.83
CA GLY A 74 -3.63 -1.72 8.52
C GLY A 74 -3.81 -0.69 7.41
N GLU A 75 -4.88 0.10 7.46
CA GLU A 75 -5.18 1.14 6.49
C GLU A 75 -4.17 2.29 6.56
N LEU A 76 -3.68 2.64 7.75
CA LEU A 76 -2.60 3.61 7.89
C LEU A 76 -1.32 3.16 7.17
N ARG A 77 -1.00 1.86 7.23
CA ARG A 77 0.13 1.30 6.48
C ARG A 77 -0.16 1.28 4.98
N MET A 78 -1.38 0.96 4.55
CA MET A 78 -1.76 1.02 3.14
C MET A 78 -1.65 2.43 2.57
N LEU A 79 -2.12 3.46 3.28
CA LEU A 79 -1.97 4.85 2.86
C LEU A 79 -0.51 5.25 2.71
N GLU A 80 0.37 4.85 3.64
CA GLU A 80 1.80 5.08 3.52
C GLU A 80 2.42 4.38 2.30
N LEU A 81 2.01 3.13 2.03
CA LEU A 81 2.49 2.39 0.86
C LEU A 81 2.00 3.00 -0.45
N MET A 82 0.77 3.52 -0.48
CA MET A 82 0.22 4.25 -1.63
C MET A 82 0.99 5.55 -1.92
N GLU A 83 1.37 6.30 -0.88
CA GLU A 83 2.20 7.50 -1.00
C GLU A 83 3.61 7.17 -1.54
N LYS A 84 4.23 6.10 -1.01
CA LYS A 84 5.61 5.72 -1.37
C LYS A 84 5.73 4.97 -2.70
N HIS A 85 4.70 4.21 -3.07
CA HIS A 85 4.73 3.30 -4.23
C HIS A 85 3.42 3.37 -5.05
N PRO A 86 3.05 4.54 -5.59
CA PRO A 86 1.76 4.75 -6.26
C PRO A 86 1.54 3.83 -7.46
N ALA A 87 2.61 3.47 -8.18
CA ALA A 87 2.56 2.60 -9.35
C ALA A 87 1.94 1.22 -9.05
N LEU A 88 2.13 0.67 -7.85
CA LEU A 88 1.55 -0.62 -7.45
C LEU A 88 0.01 -0.59 -7.51
N PHE A 89 -0.59 0.55 -7.15
CA PHE A 89 -2.03 0.71 -7.07
C PHE A 89 -2.63 1.19 -8.40
N GLN A 90 -1.90 2.01 -9.15
CA GLN A 90 -2.29 2.40 -10.51
C GLN A 90 -2.38 1.19 -11.43
N ASN A 91 -1.45 0.23 -11.32
CA ASN A 91 -1.44 -1.00 -12.12
C ASN A 91 -2.64 -1.93 -11.86
N LEU A 92 -3.35 -1.76 -10.74
CA LEU A 92 -4.59 -2.50 -10.46
C LEU A 92 -5.78 -1.97 -11.27
N VAL A 93 -5.71 -0.73 -11.73
CA VAL A 93 -6.77 -0.07 -12.49
C VAL A 93 -6.48 -0.16 -13.98
N LYS A 94 -7.32 -0.87 -14.71
CA LYS A 94 -7.26 -0.91 -16.18
C LYS A 94 -8.31 0.04 -16.73
N THR A 95 -7.90 0.99 -17.55
CA THR A 95 -8.83 1.78 -18.35
C THR A 95 -9.28 0.92 -19.53
N SER A 96 -10.52 0.43 -19.51
CA SER A 96 -11.18 0.12 -20.79
C SER A 96 -11.38 1.45 -21.52
N GLY A 97 -11.02 1.49 -22.81
CA GLY A 97 -11.21 2.68 -23.64
C GLY A 97 -12.65 3.21 -23.60
N PRO A 98 -12.90 4.42 -24.11
CA PRO A 98 -14.21 5.07 -23.97
C PRO A 98 -15.33 4.12 -24.42
N ARG A 99 -16.24 3.79 -23.49
CA ARG A 99 -17.54 3.24 -23.85
C ARG A 99 -18.28 4.37 -24.55
N ARG A 100 -18.25 4.34 -25.88
CA ARG A 100 -19.11 5.16 -26.73
C ARG A 100 -20.57 4.84 -26.46
#